data_AF-A0A2S9G806-F1
#
_entry.id   AF-A0A2S9G806-F1
#
_cell.length_a   1.000
_cell.length_b   1.000
_cell.length_c   1.000
_cell.angle_alpha   90.00
_cell.angle_beta   90.00
_cell.angle_gamma   90.00
#
_symmetry.space_group_name_H-M   'P 1'
#
loop_
_entity.id
_entity.type
_entity.pdbx_description
1 polymer ?
#
loop_
_entity_poly.entity_id
_entity_poly.type
_entity_poly.pdbx_seq_one_letter_code
_entity_poly.pdbx_strand_id
1 'polypeptide(L)' 'MRLLLIADTHLPKRAKDLPAAVWDEVDDADVVIHAGDWVEPEL' A
#
# COMPACT_ATOMS: atom_id res chain seq x y z
N MET A 1 -3.55 -6.35 -18.53
CA MET A 1 -3.42 -6.81 -17.14
C MET A 1 -2.24 -6.09 -16.51
N ARG A 2 -2.49 -5.13 -15.63
CA ARG A 2 -1.50 -4.36 -14.86
C ARG A 2 -1.47 -4.91 -13.43
N LEU A 3 -0.26 -5.13 -12.92
CA LEU A 3 -0.04 -5.65 -11.57
C LEU A 3 0.79 -4.63 -10.80
N LEU A 4 0.29 -4.17 -9.66
CA LEU A 4 1.01 -3.33 -8.72
C LEU A 4 1.55 -4.20 -7.58
N LEU A 5 2.87 -4.14 -7.34
CA LEU A 5 3.51 -4.75 -6.17
C LEU A 5 4.06 -3.65 -5.27
N ILE A 6 3.60 -3.62 -4.03
CA ILE A 6 4.05 -2.68 -2.99
C ILE A 6 4.42 -3.44 -1.72
N ALA A 7 5.29 -2.86 -0.90
CA ALA A 7 5.79 -3.44 0.34
C ALA A 7 6.35 -2.35 1.24
N ASP A 8 6.64 -2.70 2.49
CA ASP A 8 7.35 -1.87 3.47
C ASP A 8 6.68 -0.52 3.77
N THR A 9 5.35 -0.43 3.64
CA THR A 9 4.54 0.75 3.94
C THR A 9 4.38 1.04 5.44
N HIS A 10 4.34 0.01 6.30
CA HIS A 10 4.20 0.09 7.76
C HIS A 10 3.06 1.02 8.23
N LEU A 11 1.95 1.03 7.48
CA LEU A 11 0.76 1.82 7.77
C LEU A 11 -0.07 1.18 8.89
N PRO A 12 -0.60 1.96 9.87
CA PRO A 12 -0.46 3.41 10.04
C PRO A 12 0.66 3.84 11.02
N LYS A 13 1.54 2.92 11.48
CA LYS A 13 2.50 3.21 12.55
C LYS A 13 3.67 4.10 12.11
N ARG A 14 4.23 3.90 10.91
CA ARG A 14 5.38 4.69 10.41
C ARG A 14 4.97 5.78 9.43
N ALA A 15 3.99 5.49 8.59
CA ALA A 15 3.34 6.46 7.72
C ALA A 15 1.86 6.55 8.09
N LYS A 16 1.23 7.70 7.85
CA LYS A 16 -0.23 7.85 8.04
C LYS A 16 -1.02 7.49 6.79
N ASP A 17 -0.39 7.62 5.62
CA ASP A 17 -0.98 7.40 4.32
C ASP A 17 0.14 7.09 3.29
N LEU A 18 -0.24 6.60 2.12
CA LEU A 18 0.62 6.45 0.96
C LEU A 18 0.76 7.77 0.19
N PRO A 19 1.87 8.00 -0.53
CA PRO A 19 1.96 9.12 -1.47
C PRO A 19 0.87 9.05 -2.53
N ALA A 20 0.34 10.20 -2.96
CA ALA A 20 -0.73 10.27 -3.96
C ALA A 20 -0.43 9.48 -5.25
N ALA A 21 0.82 9.52 -5.73
CA ALA A 21 1.23 8.76 -6.92
C ALA A 21 1.10 7.23 -6.74
N VAL A 22 1.16 6.71 -5.52
CA VAL A 22 0.92 5.28 -5.25
C VAL A 22 -0.56 4.99 -5.32
N TRP A 23 -1.42 5.89 -4.86
CA TRP A 23 -2.86 5.77 -5.00
C TRP A 23 -3.30 5.82 -6.48
N ASP A 24 -2.70 6.71 -7.28
CA ASP A 24 -2.95 6.76 -8.72
C ASP A 24 -2.63 5.41 -9.41
N GLU A 25 -1.51 4.77 -9.04
CA GLU A 25 -1.17 3.43 -9.57
C GLU A 25 -2.03 2.30 -9.00
N VAL A 26 -2.59 2.46 -7.78
CA VAL A 26 -3.59 1.54 -7.22
C VAL A 26 -4.87 1.60 -8.05
N ASP A 27 -5.33 2.79 -8.40
CA ASP A 27 -6.56 3.00 -9.19
C ASP A 27 -6.42 2.42 -10.61
N ASP A 28 -5.23 2.48 -11.20
CA ASP A 28 -4.94 1.95 -12.54
C ASP A 28 -4.65 0.42 -12.57
N ALA A 29 -4.45 -0.22 -11.42
CA ALA A 29 -4.05 -1.62 -11.35
C ALA A 29 -5.25 -2.58 -11.41
N ASP A 30 -5.13 -3.65 -12.18
CA ASP A 30 -6.13 -4.73 -12.17
C ASP A 30 -6.02 -5.57 -10.89
N VAL A 31 -4.79 -5.71 -10.37
CA VAL A 31 -4.48 -6.42 -9.13
C VAL A 31 -3.38 -5.68 -8.38
N VAL A 32 -3.57 -5.53 -7.07
CA VAL A 32 -2.57 -5.00 -6.14
C VAL A 32 -2.13 -6.11 -5.20
N ILE A 33 -0.82 -6.32 -5.10
CA ILE A 33 -0.18 -7.22 -4.13
C ILE A 33 0.62 -6.36 -3.15
N HIS A 34 0.24 -6.43 -1.87
CA HIS A 34 1.06 -5.91 -0.78
C HIS A 34 1.89 -7.05 -0.19
N ALA A 35 3.22 -6.96 -0.22
CA ALA A 35 4.12 -8.09 0.06
C ALA A 35 4.46 -8.31 1.55
N GLY A 36 3.92 -7.52 2.47
CA GLY A 36 4.15 -7.71 3.91
C GLY A 36 3.61 -6.58 4.78
N ASP A 37 4.08 -6.48 6.02
CA ASP A 37 4.20 -5.26 6.85
C ASP A 37 3.00 -4.29 7.01
N TRP A 38 1.79 -4.66 6.59
CA TRP A 38 0.56 -3.99 7.02
C TRP A 38 0.40 -4.17 8.52
N VAL A 39 0.27 -3.08 9.27
CA VAL A 39 0.22 -3.12 10.73
C VAL A 39 -1.12 -2.59 11.25
N GLU A 40 -1.60 -3.19 12.34
CA GLU A 40 -2.79 -2.71 13.03
C GLU A 40 -2.41 -1.76 14.19
N PRO A 41 -3.27 -0.78 14.52
CA PRO A 41 -3.15 -0.02 15.76
C PRO A 41 -3.18 -0.93 16.98
N GLU A 42 -2.51 -0.53 18.06
CA GLU A 42 -2.64 -1.22 19.35
C GLU A 42 -4.06 -1.01 19.92
N LEU A 43 -4.68 -2.09 20.39
CA LEU A 43 -6.04 -2.11 20.97
C LEU A 43 -6.11 -1.50 22.37
#